data_AF-A0A3N5KH98-F1
#
_entry.id   AF-A0A3N5KH98-F1
#
_cell.length_a   1.000
_cell.length_b   1.000
_cell.length_c   1.000
_cell.angle_alpha   90.00
_cell.angle_beta   90.00
_cell.angle_gamma   90.00
#
_symmetry.space_group_name_H-M   'P 1'
#
loop_
_entity.id
_entity.type
_entity.pdbx_description
1 polymer ?
#
loop_
_entity_poly.entity_id
_entity_poly.type
_entity_poly.pdbx_seq_one_letter_code
_entity_poly.pdbx_strand_id
1 'polypeptide(L)'
;MAKADLDSPEYYINRELSWLEFNDRVLQEGLAEEVPLLERLKFLAIVSSNLDEFFMVRVAGLAQQRAAGVRRKDPSGLGAGQALDQIARRAHRMVAEQSEGIARALGLLRELGFSVRDPP
;
A
#
# COMPACT_ATOMS: atom_id res chain seq x y z
N MET A 1 -26.68 31.23 -5.73
CA MET A 1 -25.58 30.27 -5.95
C MET A 1 -26.20 28.91 -6.19
N ALA A 2 -25.83 28.19 -7.24
CA ALA A 2 -26.32 26.82 -7.46
C ALA A 2 -25.86 25.94 -6.28
N LYS A 3 -26.77 25.09 -5.78
CA LYS A 3 -26.45 24.14 -4.71
C LYS A 3 -25.42 23.15 -5.24
N ALA A 4 -24.30 22.98 -4.54
CA ALA A 4 -23.28 22.00 -4.92
C ALA A 4 -23.92 20.59 -4.96
N ASP A 5 -23.68 19.87 -6.05
CA ASP A 5 -24.06 18.47 -6.17
C ASP A 5 -23.09 17.62 -5.37
N LEU A 6 -23.46 17.30 -4.13
CA LEU A 6 -22.61 16.55 -3.22
C LEU A 6 -22.39 15.10 -3.67
N ASP A 7 -23.11 14.60 -4.66
CA ASP A 7 -22.95 13.24 -5.18
C ASP A 7 -21.90 13.15 -6.31
N SER A 8 -21.25 14.26 -6.66
CA SER A 8 -20.22 14.28 -7.71
C SER A 8 -19.01 13.41 -7.31
N PRO A 9 -18.63 12.41 -8.13
CA PRO A 9 -17.51 11.51 -7.82
C PRO A 9 -16.16 12.21 -7.65
N GLU A 10 -15.99 13.40 -8.23
CA GLU A 10 -14.77 14.20 -8.15
C GLU A 10 -14.45 14.71 -6.73
N TYR A 11 -15.44 14.68 -5.83
CA TYR A 11 -15.27 15.05 -4.42
C TYR A 11 -14.84 13.88 -3.54
N TYR A 12 -14.76 12.66 -4.09
CA TYR A 12 -14.49 11.46 -3.33
C TYR A 12 -13.26 10.70 -3.83
N ILE A 13 -12.54 10.12 -2.89
CA ILE A 13 -11.43 9.20 -3.16
C ILE A 13 -11.91 7.79 -2.82
N ASN A 14 -11.58 6.82 -3.66
CA ASN A 14 -11.84 5.43 -3.36
C ASN A 14 -11.19 5.03 -2.04
N ARG A 15 -11.97 4.42 -1.17
CA ARG A 15 -11.57 4.06 0.19
C ARG A 15 -10.32 3.16 0.23
N GLU A 16 -10.24 2.20 -0.67
CA GLU A 16 -9.14 1.23 -0.68
C GLU A 16 -7.85 1.83 -1.27
N LEU A 17 -7.98 2.75 -2.24
CA LEU A 17 -6.85 3.54 -2.72
C LEU A 17 -6.35 4.50 -1.65
N SER A 18 -7.24 5.20 -0.94
CA SER A 18 -6.87 6.06 0.19
C SER A 18 -6.12 5.30 1.28
N TRP A 19 -6.53 4.06 1.55
CA TRP A 19 -5.82 3.18 2.48
C TRP A 19 -4.40 2.83 1.97
N LEU A 20 -4.23 2.55 0.67
CA LEU A 20 -2.90 2.32 0.10
C LEU A 20 -2.01 3.57 0.20
N GLU A 21 -2.53 4.77 -0.04
CA GLU A 21 -1.76 6.01 0.13
C GLU A 21 -1.36 6.24 1.60
N PHE A 22 -2.15 5.77 2.56
CA PHE A 22 -1.71 5.72 3.96
C PHE A 22 -0.50 4.81 4.13
N ASN A 23 -0.57 3.58 3.62
CA ASN A 23 0.53 2.63 3.76
C ASN A 23 1.78 3.04 2.94
N ASP A 24 1.60 3.78 1.85
CA ASP A 24 2.68 4.41 1.08
C ASP A 24 3.44 5.44 1.92
N ARG A 25 2.76 6.22 2.76
CA ARG A 25 3.45 7.11 3.72
C ARG A 25 4.27 6.34 4.74
N VAL A 26 3.77 5.19 5.21
CA VAL A 26 4.55 4.31 6.11
C VAL A 26 5.79 3.77 5.39
N LEU A 27 5.68 3.47 4.09
CA LEU A 27 6.82 3.11 3.26
C LEU A 27 7.83 4.26 3.17
N GLN A 28 7.39 5.50 2.95
CA GLN A 28 8.30 6.65 2.90
C GLN A 28 9.12 6.82 4.19
N GLU A 29 8.55 6.59 5.38
CA GLU A 29 9.31 6.57 6.65
C GLU A 29 10.39 5.47 6.68
N GLY A 30 10.12 4.32 6.05
CA GLY A 30 11.09 3.24 5.87
C GLY A 30 12.23 3.58 4.90
N LEU A 31 11.97 4.46 3.93
CA LEU A 31 12.92 4.83 2.88
C LEU A 31 13.77 6.05 3.26
N ALA A 32 13.23 6.95 4.10
CA ALA A 32 13.87 8.17 4.59
C ALA A 32 15.25 7.92 5.22
N GLU A 33 16.24 8.73 4.86
CA GLU A 33 17.62 8.59 5.37
C GLU A 33 17.80 9.25 6.75
N GLU A 34 16.94 10.22 7.06
CA GLU A 34 16.85 10.89 8.36
C GLU A 34 16.31 9.98 9.48
N VAL A 35 15.63 8.88 9.13
CA VAL A 35 15.13 7.88 10.07
C VAL A 35 16.26 6.92 10.46
N PRO A 36 16.47 6.63 11.76
CA PRO A 36 17.52 5.70 12.19
C PRO A 36 17.40 4.33 11.50
N LEU A 37 18.55 3.73 11.14
CA LEU A 37 18.62 2.55 10.27
C LEU A 37 17.74 1.36 10.71
N LEU A 38 17.70 1.07 12.01
CA LEU A 38 16.85 -0.01 12.53
C LEU A 38 15.36 0.37 12.56
N GLU A 39 15.04 1.66 12.73
CA GLU A 39 13.66 2.14 12.64
C GLU A 39 13.15 2.08 11.19
N ARG A 40 14.00 2.35 10.20
CA ARG A 40 13.68 2.14 8.78
C ARG A 40 13.25 0.71 8.51
N LEU A 41 14.01 -0.28 9.00
CA LEU A 41 13.66 -1.70 8.86
C LEU A 41 12.35 -2.05 9.57
N LYS A 42 12.05 -1.44 10.72
CA LYS A 42 10.76 -1.61 11.41
C LYS A 42 9.60 -1.05 10.56
N PHE A 43 9.74 0.16 10.01
CA PHE A 43 8.72 0.72 9.11
C PHE A 43 8.51 -0.16 7.88
N LEU A 44 9.58 -0.64 7.25
CA LEU A 44 9.50 -1.56 6.12
C LEU A 44 8.78 -2.87 6.52
N ALA A 45 9.01 -3.40 7.72
CA ALA A 45 8.26 -4.56 8.21
C ALA A 45 6.77 -4.25 8.48
N ILE A 46 6.45 -3.05 8.99
CA ILE A 46 5.06 -2.59 9.19
C ILE A 46 4.32 -2.50 7.86
N VAL A 47 4.98 -2.00 6.79
CA VAL A 47 4.40 -1.96 5.44
C VAL A 47 3.95 -3.34 4.98
N SER A 48 4.76 -4.38 5.20
CA SER A 48 4.39 -5.76 4.86
C SER A 48 3.18 -6.24 5.64
N SER A 49 3.20 -6.10 6.98
CA SER A 49 2.08 -6.54 7.84
C SER A 49 0.77 -5.83 7.48
N ASN A 50 0.84 -4.54 7.17
CA ASN A 50 -0.31 -3.76 6.72
C ASN A 50 -0.82 -4.28 5.36
N LEU A 51 0.07 -4.52 4.39
CA LEU A 51 -0.34 -5.10 3.10
C LEU A 51 -1.00 -6.47 3.28
N ASP A 52 -0.47 -7.34 4.12
CA ASP A 52 -1.06 -8.65 4.39
C ASP A 52 -2.51 -8.51 4.90
N GLU A 53 -2.75 -7.66 5.89
CA GLU A 53 -4.11 -7.39 6.39
C GLU A 53 -5.02 -6.82 5.30
N PHE A 54 -4.52 -5.87 4.51
CA PHE A 54 -5.25 -5.26 3.41
C PHE A 54 -5.65 -6.28 2.34
N PHE A 55 -4.76 -7.20 1.98
CA PHE A 55 -5.07 -8.24 1.00
C PHE A 55 -6.07 -9.25 1.55
N MET A 56 -5.88 -9.71 2.80
CA MET A 56 -6.78 -10.67 3.44
C MET A 56 -8.21 -10.14 3.60
N VAL A 57 -8.38 -8.85 3.89
CA VAL A 57 -9.70 -8.27 4.19
C VAL A 57 -10.27 -7.49 3.01
N ARG A 58 -9.55 -6.47 2.52
CA ARG A 58 -10.10 -5.51 1.54
C ARG A 58 -10.09 -6.09 0.13
N VAL A 59 -8.96 -6.63 -0.30
CA VAL A 59 -8.84 -7.20 -1.66
C VAL A 59 -9.73 -8.43 -1.82
N ALA A 60 -9.81 -9.29 -0.79
CA ALA A 60 -10.75 -10.41 -0.76
C ALA A 60 -12.20 -9.95 -0.96
N GLY A 61 -12.64 -8.90 -0.26
CA GLY A 61 -13.99 -8.35 -0.42
C GLY A 61 -14.27 -7.82 -1.83
N LEU A 62 -13.33 -7.08 -2.43
CA LEU A 62 -13.44 -6.62 -3.81
C LEU A 62 -13.45 -7.77 -4.82
N ALA A 63 -12.63 -8.80 -4.60
CA ALA A 63 -12.59 -10.00 -5.44
C ALA A 63 -13.92 -10.76 -5.41
N GLN A 64 -14.54 -10.90 -4.23
CA GLN A 64 -15.87 -11.47 -4.07
C GLN A 64 -16.94 -10.66 -4.81
N GLN A 65 -16.92 -9.34 -4.70
CA GLN A 65 -17.84 -8.46 -5.44
C GLN A 65 -17.69 -8.62 -6.96
N ARG A 66 -16.44 -8.67 -7.45
CA ARG A 66 -16.15 -8.91 -8.86
C ARG A 66 -16.66 -10.27 -9.33
N ALA A 67 -16.42 -11.33 -8.55
CA ALA A 67 -16.87 -12.69 -8.87
C ALA A 67 -18.40 -12.81 -8.89
N ALA A 68 -19.09 -12.09 -7.99
CA ALA A 68 -20.54 -12.00 -7.96
C ALA A 68 -21.14 -11.09 -9.04
N GLY A 69 -20.32 -10.48 -9.92
CA GLY A 69 -20.78 -9.60 -10.99
C GLY A 69 -21.39 -8.29 -10.50
N VAL A 70 -21.03 -7.82 -9.30
CA VAL A 70 -21.54 -6.57 -8.74
C VAL A 70 -21.09 -5.39 -9.60
N ARG A 71 -22.05 -4.67 -10.20
CA ARG A 71 -21.80 -3.48 -11.03
C ARG A 71 -21.87 -2.16 -10.28
N ARG A 72 -22.19 -2.21 -8.98
CA ARG A 72 -22.29 -1.02 -8.14
C ARG A 72 -20.92 -0.34 -8.04
N LYS A 73 -20.91 0.97 -8.24
CA LYS A 73 -19.74 1.84 -8.04
C LYS A 73 -19.77 2.42 -6.63
N ASP A 74 -18.59 2.72 -6.11
CA ASP A 74 -18.45 3.50 -4.87
C ASP A 74 -18.69 5.01 -5.13
N PRO A 75 -18.67 5.86 -4.08
CA PRO A 75 -18.84 7.31 -4.25
C PRO A 75 -17.79 7.98 -5.15
N SER A 76 -16.60 7.39 -5.32
CA SER A 76 -15.57 7.87 -6.25
C SER A 76 -15.82 7.45 -7.71
N GLY A 77 -16.91 6.70 -7.96
CA GLY A 77 -17.28 6.23 -9.29
C GLY A 77 -16.53 4.99 -9.76
N LEU A 78 -15.75 4.33 -8.90
CA LEU A 78 -15.02 3.11 -9.23
C LEU A 78 -15.85 1.85 -8.96
N GLY A 79 -15.84 0.92 -9.91
CA GLY A 79 -16.30 -0.45 -9.70
C GLY A 79 -15.20 -1.35 -9.12
N ALA A 80 -15.58 -2.50 -8.57
CA ALA A 80 -14.64 -3.43 -7.92
C ALA A 80 -13.47 -3.86 -8.82
N GLY A 81 -13.72 -4.13 -10.10
CA GLY A 81 -12.66 -4.46 -11.07
C GLY A 81 -11.66 -3.32 -11.26
N GLN A 82 -12.14 -2.09 -11.43
CA GLN A 82 -11.28 -0.91 -11.61
C GLN A 82 -10.45 -0.60 -10.36
N ALA A 83 -11.04 -0.80 -9.18
CA ALA A 83 -10.33 -0.66 -7.91
C ALA A 83 -9.22 -1.72 -7.79
N LEU A 84 -9.50 -2.99 -8.09
CA LEU A 84 -8.52 -4.07 -8.08
C LEU A 84 -7.34 -3.80 -9.04
N ASP A 85 -7.61 -3.33 -10.26
CA ASP A 85 -6.55 -3.01 -11.23
C ASP A 85 -5.65 -1.87 -10.73
N GLN A 86 -6.24 -0.87 -10.07
CA GLN A 86 -5.52 0.25 -9.49
C GLN A 86 -4.73 -0.13 -8.23
N ILE A 87 -5.28 -1.01 -7.41
CA ILE A 87 -4.62 -1.59 -6.24
C ILE A 87 -3.39 -2.38 -6.68
N ALA A 88 -3.54 -3.26 -7.69
CA ALA A 88 -2.44 -4.09 -8.18
C ALA A 88 -1.24 -3.26 -8.63
N ARG A 89 -1.47 -2.18 -9.40
CA ARG A 89 -0.40 -1.29 -9.85
C ARG A 89 0.34 -0.63 -8.69
N ARG A 90 -0.39 -0.09 -7.71
CA ARG A 90 0.20 0.59 -6.54
C ARG A 90 0.94 -0.38 -5.64
N ALA A 91 0.34 -1.54 -5.34
CA ALA A 91 0.95 -2.56 -4.51
C ALA A 91 2.25 -3.10 -5.12
N HIS A 92 2.29 -3.36 -6.43
CA HIS A 92 3.54 -3.77 -7.10
C HIS A 92 4.64 -2.72 -7.00
N ARG A 93 4.32 -1.43 -7.18
CA ARG A 93 5.27 -0.33 -6.98
C ARG A 93 5.81 -0.34 -5.54
N MET A 94 4.91 -0.36 -4.55
CA MET A 94 5.28 -0.33 -3.14
C MET A 94 6.18 -1.50 -2.75
N VAL A 95 5.86 -2.72 -3.20
CA VAL A 95 6.67 -3.91 -2.92
C VAL A 95 8.06 -3.83 -3.56
N ALA A 96 8.16 -3.28 -4.77
CA ALA A 96 9.45 -3.05 -5.42
C ALA A 96 10.31 -2.04 -4.64
N GLU A 97 9.75 -0.88 -4.32
CA GLU A 97 10.43 0.17 -3.54
C GLU A 97 10.84 -0.33 -2.14
N GLN A 98 9.97 -1.09 -1.48
CA GLN A 98 10.25 -1.73 -0.19
C GLN A 98 11.41 -2.72 -0.30
N SER A 99 11.42 -3.58 -1.32
CA SER A 99 12.48 -4.58 -1.53
C SER A 99 13.83 -3.92 -1.72
N GLU A 100 13.88 -2.85 -2.51
CA GLU A 100 15.09 -2.04 -2.68
C GLU A 100 15.50 -1.35 -1.37
N GLY A 101 14.53 -0.81 -0.62
CA GLY A 101 14.75 -0.20 0.69
C GLY A 101 15.36 -1.18 1.70
N ILE A 102 14.86 -2.40 1.76
CA ILE A 102 15.40 -3.48 2.59
C ILE A 102 16.83 -3.80 2.15
N ALA A 103 17.07 -4.00 0.86
CA ALA A 103 18.41 -4.31 0.34
C ALA A 103 19.43 -3.22 0.69
N ARG A 104 19.05 -1.94 0.55
CA ARG A 104 19.88 -0.80 0.95
C ARG A 104 20.16 -0.80 2.46
N ALA A 105 19.13 -0.97 3.29
CA ALA A 105 19.29 -0.96 4.74
C ALA A 105 20.17 -2.12 5.25
N LEU A 106 20.02 -3.32 4.67
CA LEU A 106 20.88 -4.47 4.97
C LEU A 106 22.33 -4.26 4.49
N GLY A 107 22.53 -3.54 3.39
CA GLY A 107 23.85 -3.11 2.93
C GLY A 107 24.55 -2.22 3.96
N LEU A 108 23.86 -1.19 4.43
CA LEU A 108 24.38 -0.27 5.45
C LEU A 108 24.68 -0.99 6.77
N LEU A 109 23.83 -1.92 7.19
CA LEU A 109 24.08 -2.73 8.39
C LEU A 109 25.38 -3.56 8.25
N ARG A 110 25.66 -4.08 7.06
CA ARG A 110 26.87 -4.85 6.78
C ARG A 110 28.13 -4.01 6.94
N GLU A 111 28.10 -2.75 6.49
CA GLU A 111 29.20 -1.79 6.69
C GLU A 111 29.45 -1.51 8.17
N LEU A 112 28.40 -1.56 9.00
CA LEU A 112 28.47 -1.43 10.46
C LEU A 112 28.82 -2.74 11.18
N GLY A 113 29.10 -3.83 10.46
CA GLY A 113 29.47 -5.13 11.03
C GLY A 113 28.29 -6.04 11.39
N PHE A 114 27.05 -5.67 11.05
CA PHE A 114 25.86 -6.51 11.26
C PHE A 114 25.47 -7.24 9.96
N SER A 115 25.29 -8.55 10.02
CA SER A 115 24.87 -9.35 8.85
C SER A 115 23.69 -10.24 9.17
N VAL A 116 22.70 -10.25 8.26
CA VAL A 116 21.61 -11.23 8.25
C VAL A 116 22.08 -12.42 7.44
N ARG A 117 21.99 -13.62 8.02
CA ARG A 117 22.32 -14.88 7.34
C ARG A 117 21.08 -15.46 6.71
N ASP A 118 21.23 -16.05 5.55
CA ASP A 118 20.17 -16.85 4.94
C ASP A 118 19.81 -18.03 5.86
N PRO A 119 18.52 -18.42 5.91
CA PRO A 119 18.13 -19.63 6.61
C PRO A 119 18.85 -20.85 6.00
N PRO A 120 19.13 -21.88 6.82
CA PRO A 120 19.81 -23.11 6.39
C PRO A 120 19.01 -23.91 5.35
#